data_AF-A0A2K1JGV3-F1
#
_entry.id   AF-A0A2K1JGV3-F1
#
_cell.length_a   1.000
_cell.length_b   1.000
_cell.length_c   1.000
_cell.angle_alpha   90.00
_cell.angle_beta   90.00
_cell.angle_gamma   90.00
#
_symmetry.space_group_name_H-M   'P 1'
#
loop_
_entity.id
_entity.type
_entity.pdbx_description
1 polymer ?
#
loop_
_entity_poly.entity_id
_entity_poly.type
_entity_poly.pdbx_seq_one_letter_code
_entity_poly.pdbx_strand_id
1 'polypeptide(L)'
;MSSASTSGSFVLTEPQHPVAGRRTVYGQLQELKKLYLDDMIELYSMLTARSNQPMPAEQLQKLKHYKDVLHRMIPYLRVPEDRVPKEFNADKVDAFEKQIVNIMETFKRRRQGVA
;
A
#
# COMPACT_ATOMS: atom_id res chain seq x y z
N MET A 1 4.80 -27.56 55.13
CA MET A 1 5.48 -28.72 54.50
C MET A 1 4.79 -28.90 53.16
N SER A 2 5.29 -28.26 52.09
CA SER A 2 6.11 -28.90 51.04
C SER A 2 5.33 -30.08 50.44
N SER A 3 4.89 -30.00 49.17
CA SER A 3 5.79 -30.14 48.03
C SER A 3 5.35 -29.36 46.79
N ALA A 4 6.34 -28.75 46.13
CA ALA A 4 6.30 -28.31 44.74
C ALA A 4 6.93 -29.41 43.85
N SER A 5 6.42 -29.54 42.62
CA SER A 5 7.12 -30.03 41.41
C SER A 5 6.14 -29.85 40.24
N THR A 6 6.24 -28.79 39.44
CA THR A 6 7.16 -28.58 38.30
C THR A 6 6.96 -29.59 37.18
N SER A 7 6.40 -29.11 36.06
CA SER A 7 6.67 -29.47 34.65
C SER A 7 5.41 -29.11 33.86
N GLY A 8 5.39 -28.28 32.83
CA GLY A 8 6.41 -27.57 32.08
C GLY A 8 5.70 -26.98 30.84
N SER A 9 6.28 -25.90 30.29
CA SER A 9 6.37 -25.55 28.86
C SER A 9 5.11 -25.77 27.99
N PHE A 10 4.57 -24.81 27.26
CA PHE A 10 5.23 -23.78 26.47
C PHE A 10 4.09 -22.86 26.01
N VAL A 11 4.23 -21.55 26.23
CA VAL A 11 3.42 -20.55 25.54
C VAL A 11 3.70 -20.67 24.05
N LEU A 12 2.91 -21.47 23.34
CA LEU A 12 2.87 -21.38 21.88
C LEU A 12 1.93 -20.23 21.55
N THR A 13 2.44 -19.02 21.76
CA THR A 13 2.07 -17.87 20.92
C THR A 13 2.58 -18.21 19.53
N GLU A 14 1.89 -19.10 18.83
CA GLU A 14 1.78 -18.93 17.39
C GLU A 14 0.77 -17.81 17.22
N PRO A 15 1.17 -16.59 16.78
CA PRO A 15 0.23 -15.88 15.94
C PRO A 15 0.01 -16.84 14.79
N GLN A 16 -1.15 -17.51 14.79
CA GLN A 16 -1.74 -17.98 13.56
C GLN A 16 -1.64 -16.77 12.64
N HIS A 17 -0.65 -16.76 11.75
CA HIS A 17 -0.85 -16.17 10.45
C HIS A 17 -1.73 -17.21 9.77
N PRO A 18 -3.07 -17.14 9.91
CA PRO A 18 -3.92 -18.03 9.15
C PRO A 18 -3.50 -17.80 7.71
N VAL A 19 -3.09 -18.88 7.03
CA VAL A 19 -3.02 -19.00 5.57
C VAL A 19 -3.70 -17.80 4.95
N ALA A 20 -2.92 -16.80 4.54
CA ALA A 20 -3.42 -15.48 4.17
C ALA A 20 -4.29 -15.63 2.94
N GLY A 21 -5.55 -16.03 3.16
CA GLY A 21 -6.49 -16.38 2.14
C GLY A 21 -6.92 -15.12 1.40
N ARG A 22 -7.67 -15.29 0.31
CA ARG A 22 -8.23 -14.15 -0.45
C ARG A 22 -8.96 -13.13 0.44
N ARG A 23 -9.51 -13.57 1.58
CA ARG A 23 -10.15 -12.71 2.59
C ARG A 23 -9.17 -11.68 3.17
N THR A 24 -7.93 -12.08 3.48
CA THR A 24 -6.88 -11.20 4.02
C THR A 24 -6.37 -10.25 2.94
N VAL A 25 -6.14 -10.76 1.72
CA VAL A 25 -5.73 -9.99 0.54
C VAL A 25 -6.74 -8.88 0.22
N TYR A 26 -8.03 -9.23 0.18
CA TYR A 26 -9.09 -8.26 -0.09
C TYR A 26 -9.27 -7.27 1.07
N GLY A 27 -9.17 -7.73 2.31
CA GLY A 27 -9.18 -6.87 3.50
C GLY A 27 -8.11 -5.79 3.44
N GLN A 28 -6.86 -6.20 3.18
CA GLN A 28 -5.74 -5.28 2.98
C GLN A 28 -6.01 -4.32 1.83
N LEU A 29 -6.50 -4.81 0.68
CA LEU A 29 -6.84 -3.94 -0.45
C LEU A 29 -7.90 -2.88 -0.09
N GLN A 30 -8.90 -3.24 0.73
CA GLN A 30 -9.90 -2.29 1.22
C GLN A 30 -9.31 -1.27 2.20
N GLU A 31 -8.37 -1.67 3.06
CA GLU A 31 -7.65 -0.74 3.93
C GLU A 31 -6.78 0.22 3.12
N LEU A 32 -5.99 -0.28 2.17
CA LEU A 32 -5.20 0.53 1.25
C LEU A 32 -6.06 1.52 0.47
N LYS A 33 -7.22 1.07 0.00
CA LYS A 33 -8.21 1.94 -0.64
C LYS A 33 -8.66 3.03 0.33
N LYS A 34 -9.02 2.72 1.57
CA LYS A 34 -9.48 3.75 2.52
C LYS A 34 -8.38 4.74 2.91
N LEU A 35 -7.15 4.25 3.06
CA LEU A 35 -6.01 5.05 3.52
C LEU A 35 -5.40 5.89 2.41
N TYR A 36 -5.28 5.33 1.20
CA TYR A 36 -4.50 5.94 0.12
C TYR A 36 -5.33 6.40 -1.06
N LEU A 37 -6.57 5.94 -1.29
CA LEU A 37 -7.30 6.29 -2.51
C LEU A 37 -7.48 7.81 -2.65
N ASP A 38 -7.81 8.50 -1.55
CA ASP A 38 -8.01 9.95 -1.55
C ASP A 38 -6.69 10.69 -1.81
N ASP A 39 -5.63 10.37 -1.07
CA ASP A 39 -4.27 10.88 -1.30
C ASP A 39 -3.77 10.59 -2.73
N MET A 40 -4.07 9.41 -3.29
CA MET A 40 -3.70 9.03 -4.65
C MET A 40 -4.45 9.85 -5.70
N ILE A 41 -5.74 10.14 -5.48
CA ILE A 41 -6.54 11.00 -6.36
C ILE A 41 -6.04 12.45 -6.28
N GLU A 42 -5.81 12.96 -5.06
CA GLU A 42 -5.24 14.29 -4.84
C GLU A 42 -3.87 14.40 -5.51
N LEU A 43 -3.00 13.41 -5.29
CA LEU A 43 -1.69 13.35 -5.91
C LEU A 43 -1.79 13.30 -7.42
N TYR A 44 -2.66 12.49 -8.00
CA TYR A 44 -2.86 12.42 -9.45
C TYR A 44 -3.30 13.77 -10.04
N SER A 45 -4.23 14.45 -9.37
CA SER A 45 -4.69 15.79 -9.74
C SER A 45 -3.53 16.80 -9.69
N MET A 46 -2.79 16.80 -8.59
CA MET A 46 -1.67 17.72 -8.39
C MET A 46 -0.49 17.44 -9.33
N LEU A 47 -0.20 16.18 -9.63
CA LEU A 47 0.77 15.78 -10.66
C LEU A 47 0.33 16.26 -12.05
N THR A 48 -0.96 16.21 -12.35
CA THR A 48 -1.51 16.71 -13.61
C THR A 48 -1.37 18.23 -13.71
N ALA A 49 -1.69 18.96 -12.64
CA ALA A 49 -1.51 20.41 -12.56
C ALA A 49 -0.02 20.80 -12.70
N ARG A 50 0.88 20.12 -11.97
CA ARG A 50 2.33 20.34 -12.08
C ARG A 50 2.84 20.01 -13.48
N SER A 51 2.37 18.92 -14.10
CA SER A 51 2.79 18.52 -15.45
C SER A 51 2.44 19.56 -16.53
N ASN A 52 1.50 20.48 -16.26
CA ASN A 52 1.17 21.59 -17.15
C ASN A 52 2.08 22.82 -16.96
N GLN A 53 2.89 22.86 -15.89
CA GLN A 53 3.86 23.93 -15.66
C GLN A 53 5.19 23.63 -16.38
N PRO A 54 5.88 24.66 -16.90
CA PRO A 54 7.19 24.49 -17.52
C PRO A 54 8.21 24.05 -16.46
N MET A 55 8.86 22.90 -16.69
CA MET A 55 9.83 22.32 -15.77
C MET A 55 10.89 21.50 -16.54
N PRO A 56 12.04 21.18 -15.93
CA PRO A 56 13.07 20.36 -16.57
C PRO A 56 12.54 18.97 -16.95
N ALA A 57 12.98 18.48 -18.11
CA ALA A 57 12.49 17.24 -18.72
C ALA A 57 12.61 16.02 -17.78
N GLU A 58 13.67 15.95 -16.97
CA GLU A 58 13.86 14.89 -15.97
C GLU A 58 12.77 14.88 -14.90
N GLN A 59 12.38 16.06 -14.40
CA GLN A 59 11.30 16.16 -13.42
C GLN A 59 9.95 15.81 -14.05
N LEU A 60 9.71 16.27 -15.28
CA LEU A 60 8.49 15.96 -16.01
C LEU A 60 8.34 14.44 -16.25
N GLN A 61 9.41 13.76 -16.65
CA GLN A 61 9.41 12.30 -16.81
C GLN A 61 9.08 11.59 -15.50
N LYS A 62 9.68 12.03 -14.38
CA LYS A 62 9.42 11.47 -13.06
C LYS A 62 7.96 11.68 -12.61
N LEU A 63 7.39 12.88 -12.82
CA LEU A 63 5.98 13.15 -12.53
C LEU A 63 5.04 12.32 -13.40
N LYS A 64 5.34 12.19 -14.71
CA LYS A 64 4.56 11.35 -15.63
C LYS A 64 4.59 9.89 -15.21
N HIS A 65 5.73 9.38 -14.77
CA HIS A 65 5.85 8.02 -14.25
C HIS A 65 4.95 7.80 -13.03
N TYR A 66 5.04 8.66 -12.01
CA TYR A 66 4.16 8.56 -10.83
C TYR A 66 2.69 8.70 -11.20
N LYS A 67 2.35 9.62 -12.10
CA LYS A 67 0.98 9.81 -12.58
C LYS A 67 0.44 8.55 -13.27
N ASP A 68 1.24 7.91 -14.13
CA ASP A 68 0.85 6.67 -14.83
C ASP A 68 0.64 5.52 -13.84
N VAL A 69 1.53 5.40 -12.84
CA VAL A 69 1.39 4.40 -11.77
C VAL A 69 0.09 4.62 -10.99
N LEU A 70 -0.20 5.84 -10.52
CA LEU A 70 -1.46 6.14 -9.83
C LEU A 70 -2.67 5.85 -10.71
N HIS A 71 -2.63 6.23 -11.98
CA HIS A 71 -3.71 5.98 -12.93
C HIS A 71 -4.00 4.48 -13.12
N ARG A 72 -2.96 3.64 -13.05
CA ARG A 72 -3.12 2.18 -13.05
C ARG A 72 -3.61 1.66 -11.72
N MET A 73 -3.08 2.14 -10.58
CA MET A 73 -3.37 1.61 -9.25
C MET A 73 -4.76 1.99 -8.71
N ILE A 74 -5.23 3.21 -8.95
CA ILE A 74 -6.56 3.69 -8.52
C ILE A 74 -7.69 2.73 -8.94
N PRO A 75 -7.80 2.30 -10.21
CA PRO A 75 -8.84 1.36 -10.58
C PRO A 75 -8.64 0.00 -9.91
N TYR A 76 -7.40 -0.51 -9.72
CA TYR A 76 -7.15 -1.74 -8.96
C TYR A 76 -7.67 -1.67 -7.52
N LEU A 77 -7.50 -0.53 -6.83
CA LEU A 77 -8.07 -0.33 -5.49
C LEU A 77 -9.61 -0.25 -5.49
N ARG A 78 -10.22 0.10 -6.63
CA ARG A 78 -11.69 0.14 -6.81
C ARG A 78 -12.27 -1.19 -7.27
N VAL A 79 -11.44 -2.19 -7.60
CA VAL A 79 -11.89 -3.50 -8.03
C VAL A 79 -12.61 -4.21 -6.87
N PRO A 80 -13.83 -4.73 -7.08
CA PRO A 80 -14.54 -5.54 -6.08
C PRO A 80 -13.89 -6.93 -5.92
N GLU A 81 -14.09 -7.58 -4.77
CA GLU A 81 -13.48 -8.88 -4.42
C GLU A 81 -13.57 -9.93 -5.54
N ASP A 82 -14.71 -9.95 -6.23
CA ASP A 82 -15.03 -10.87 -7.32
C ASP A 82 -14.13 -10.70 -8.56
N ARG A 83 -13.64 -9.47 -8.78
CA ARG A 83 -12.77 -9.12 -9.91
C ARG A 83 -11.29 -9.10 -9.54
N VAL A 84 -10.94 -9.39 -8.29
CA VAL A 84 -9.53 -9.55 -7.90
C VAL A 84 -9.01 -10.86 -8.50
N PRO A 85 -7.94 -10.82 -9.32
CA PRO A 85 -7.41 -12.02 -9.96
C PRO A 85 -7.07 -13.08 -8.91
N LYS A 86 -7.35 -14.36 -9.19
CA LYS A 86 -7.01 -15.46 -8.28
C LYS A 86 -5.50 -15.59 -8.03
N GLU A 87 -4.69 -15.06 -8.95
CA GLU A 87 -3.23 -14.94 -8.86
C GLU A 87 -2.76 -13.72 -8.04
N PHE A 88 -3.69 -12.89 -7.55
CA PHE A 88 -3.39 -11.75 -6.69
C PHE A 88 -3.21 -12.25 -5.25
N ASN A 89 -1.99 -12.70 -4.98
CA ASN A 89 -1.58 -13.23 -3.68
C ASN A 89 -1.19 -12.09 -2.72
N ALA A 90 -1.04 -12.41 -1.44
CA ALA A 90 -0.59 -11.47 -0.41
C ALA A 90 0.73 -10.78 -0.79
N ASP A 91 1.68 -11.49 -1.42
CA ASP A 91 2.93 -10.89 -1.90
C ASP A 91 2.71 -9.78 -2.94
N LYS A 92 1.71 -9.94 -3.82
CA LYS A 92 1.37 -8.92 -4.82
C LYS A 92 0.70 -7.72 -4.17
N VAL A 93 -0.15 -7.94 -3.16
CA VAL A 93 -0.74 -6.85 -2.36
C VAL A 93 0.34 -6.09 -1.62
N ASP A 94 1.28 -6.79 -0.97
CA ASP A 94 2.38 -6.19 -0.23
C ASP A 94 3.32 -5.38 -1.13
N ALA A 95 3.68 -5.92 -2.30
CA ALA A 95 4.44 -5.19 -3.31
C ALA A 95 3.68 -3.97 -3.85
N PHE A 96 2.35 -4.08 -3.99
CA PHE A 96 1.48 -2.99 -4.42
C PHE A 96 1.39 -1.89 -3.35
N GLU A 97 1.21 -2.26 -2.09
CA GLU A 97 1.24 -1.37 -0.94
C GLU A 97 2.58 -0.63 -0.86
N LYS A 98 3.70 -1.35 -0.88
CA LYS A 98 5.04 -0.75 -0.84
C LYS A 98 5.25 0.27 -1.96
N GLN A 99 4.71 0.01 -3.15
CA GLN A 99 4.75 0.98 -4.24
C GLN A 99 3.95 2.24 -3.92
N ILE A 100 2.72 2.11 -3.41
CA ILE A 100 1.92 3.27 -2.99
C ILE A 100 2.65 4.05 -1.91
N VAL A 101 3.08 3.37 -0.85
CA VAL A 101 3.78 3.98 0.28
C VAL A 101 5.02 4.72 -0.17
N ASN A 102 5.88 4.11 -1.00
CA ASN A 102 7.09 4.75 -1.50
C ASN A 102 6.79 6.02 -2.32
N ILE A 103 5.72 6.01 -3.13
CA ILE A 103 5.28 7.20 -3.87
C ILE A 103 4.77 8.26 -2.91
N MET A 104 3.92 7.89 -1.95
CA MET A 104 3.37 8.79 -0.93
C MET A 104 4.47 9.39 -0.05
N GLU A 105 5.46 8.62 0.37
CA GLU A 105 6.61 9.08 1.15
C GLU A 105 7.50 10.03 0.36
N THR A 106 7.81 9.67 -0.90
CA THR A 106 8.55 10.55 -1.81
C THR A 106 7.82 11.87 -1.98
N PHE A 107 6.50 11.81 -2.11
CA PHE A 107 5.67 12.99 -2.26
C PHE A 107 5.59 13.83 -0.97
N LYS A 108 5.35 13.19 0.18
CA LYS A 108 5.36 13.81 1.52
C LYS A 108 6.68 14.51 1.80
N ARG A 109 7.82 13.86 1.54
CA ARG A 109 9.16 14.47 1.67
C ARG A 109 9.31 15.73 0.82
N ARG A 110 8.78 15.74 -0.39
CA ARG A 110 8.79 16.92 -1.28
C ARG A 110 7.83 18.02 -0.82
N ARG A 111 6.73 17.67 -0.14
CA ARG A 111 5.77 18.61 0.45
C ARG A 111 6.26 19.20 1.78
N GLN A 112 7.02 18.43 2.56
CA GLN A 112 7.54 18.82 3.89
C GLN A 112 8.96 19.41 3.87
N GLY A 113 9.68 19.38 2.73
CA GLY A 113 10.98 20.02 2.55
C GLY A 113 10.94 21.55 2.45
N VAL A 114 9.87 22.18 2.95
CA VAL A 114 9.75 23.63 3.11
C VAL A 114 9.37 23.89 4.56
N ALA A 115 10.37 23.80 5.44
CA ALA A 115 10.35 24.33 6.80
C ALA A 115 11.71 24.98 7.05
#